data_AF-A0A7Y3TQP6-F1
#
_entry.id   AF-A0A7Y3TQP6-F1
#
_cell.length_a   1.000
_cell.length_b   1.000
_cell.length_c   1.000
_cell.angle_alpha   90.00
_cell.angle_beta   90.00
_cell.angle_gamma   90.00
#
_symmetry.space_group_name_H-M   'P 1'
#
loop_
_entity.id
_entity.type
_entity.pdbx_description
1 polymer ?
#
loop_
_entity_poly.entity_id
_entity_poly.type
_entity_poly.pdbx_seq_one_letter_code
_entity_poly.pdbx_strand_id
1 'polypeptide(L)' 'MNWQVCIRYPNGQEKAICSFQNRENALKRIDAIYSQGYPMHVAYVVRPAQRIEVIKKPLSHFQTA' A
#
# COMPACT_ATOMS: atom_id res chain seq x y z
N MET A 1 6.49 17.65 1.79
CA MET A 1 5.30 16.78 1.61
C MET A 1 5.75 15.36 1.81
N ASN A 2 5.16 14.63 2.75
CA ASN A 2 5.50 13.23 2.94
C ASN A 2 4.75 12.39 1.90
N TRP A 3 5.38 11.35 1.39
CA TRP A 3 4.87 10.39 0.42
C TRP A 3 4.83 9.02 1.07
N GLN A 4 3.85 8.21 0.72
CA GLN A 4 3.68 6.86 1.28
C GLN A 4 3.51 5.86 0.15
N VAL A 5 4.23 4.74 0.26
CA VAL A 5 4.04 3.57 -0.58
C VAL A 5 3.00 2.70 0.10
N CYS A 6 1.85 2.56 -0.54
CA CYS A 6 0.78 1.66 -0.12
C CYS A 6 0.72 0.45 -1.06
N ILE A 7 0.47 -0.72 -0.49
CA ILE A 7 0.15 -1.93 -1.22
C ILE A 7 -1.36 -2.09 -1.22
N ARG A 8 -1.92 -2.35 -2.39
CA ARG A 8 -3.31 -2.72 -2.59
C ARG A 8 -3.35 -4.20 -2.95
N TYR A 9 -3.87 -4.96 -2.02
CA TYR A 9 -4.08 -6.39 -2.18
C TYR A 9 -5.34 -6.63 -3.05
N PRO A 10 -5.38 -7.75 -3.78
CA PRO A 10 -6.52 -8.09 -4.63
C PRO A 10 -7.82 -8.31 -3.84
N ASN A 11 -7.72 -8.58 -2.53
CA ASN A 11 -8.86 -8.66 -1.61
C ASN A 11 -9.47 -7.28 -1.25
N GLY A 12 -9.01 -6.19 -1.89
CA GLY A 12 -9.48 -4.83 -1.65
C GLY A 12 -8.88 -4.15 -0.43
N GLN A 13 -7.98 -4.82 0.31
CA GLN A 13 -7.28 -4.21 1.44
C GLN A 13 -6.13 -3.33 0.94
N GLU A 14 -5.98 -2.16 1.55
CA GLU A 14 -4.84 -1.28 1.34
C GLU A 14 -4.03 -1.18 2.62
N LYS A 15 -2.70 -1.31 2.51
CA LYS A 15 -1.78 -1.18 3.63
C LYS A 15 -0.65 -0.25 3.28
N ALA A 16 -0.36 0.73 4.13
CA ALA A 16 0.84 1.52 3.99
C ALA A 16 2.06 0.71 4.46
N ILE A 17 3.09 0.62 3.61
CA ILE A 17 4.32 -0.12 3.93
C ILE A 17 5.41 0.83 4.40
N CYS A 18 5.63 1.94 3.70
CA CYS A 18 6.73 2.86 3.99
C CYS A 18 6.35 4.31 3.68
N SER A 19 6.93 5.22 4.46
CA SER A 19 6.81 6.66 4.29
C SER A 19 8.15 7.24 3.87
N PHE A 20 8.14 8.14 2.90
CA PHE A 20 9.31 8.80 2.32
C PHE A 20 9.07 10.30 2.30
N GLN A 21 10.10 11.11 2.49
CA GLN A 21 10.00 12.56 2.28
C GLN A 21 10.00 12.93 0.79
N ASN A 22 10.56 12.07 -0.07
CA ASN A 22 10.72 12.30 -1.49
C ASN A 22 9.91 11.30 -2.33
N ARG A 23 9.16 11.81 -3.32
CA ARG A 23 8.38 11.00 -4.27
C ARG A 23 9.25 10.01 -5.04
N GLU A 24 10.42 10.46 -5.49
CA GLU A 24 11.35 9.63 -6.27
C GLU A 24 11.86 8.43 -5.48
N ASN A 25 12.17 8.62 -4.19
CA ASN A 25 12.58 7.50 -3.34
C ASN A 25 11.44 6.49 -3.12
N ALA A 26 10.19 6.97 -3.03
CA ALA A 26 9.02 6.09 -2.97
C ALA A 26 8.88 5.25 -4.25
N LEU A 27 9.08 5.84 -5.43
CA LEU A 27 9.05 5.13 -6.71
C LEU A 27 10.21 4.13 -6.85
N LYS A 28 11.44 4.54 -6.51
CA LYS A 28 12.60 3.63 -6.48
C LYS A 28 12.39 2.46 -5.54
N ARG A 29 11.68 2.66 -4.42
CA ARG A 29 11.35 1.56 -3.50
C ARG A 29 10.39 0.57 -4.16
N ILE A 30 9.38 1.02 -4.89
CA ILE A 30 8.47 0.15 -5.65
C ILE A 30 9.24 -0.66 -6.68
N ASP A 31 10.13 -0.01 -7.43
CA ASP A 31 10.99 -0.67 -8.42
C ASP A 31 11.86 -1.77 -7.77
N ALA A 32 12.50 -1.45 -6.64
CA ALA A 32 13.28 -2.41 -5.87
C ALA A 32 12.42 -3.57 -5.33
N ILE A 33 11.15 -3.32 -4.97
CA ILE A 33 10.22 -4.37 -4.54
C ILE A 33 9.92 -5.31 -5.72
N TYR A 34 9.63 -4.76 -6.90
CA TYR A 34 9.46 -5.58 -8.11
C TYR A 34 10.71 -6.38 -8.46
N SER A 35 11.90 -5.78 -8.28
CA SER A 35 13.19 -6.45 -8.53
C SER A 35 13.49 -7.56 -7.50
N GLN A 36 13.04 -7.43 -6.25
CA GLN A 36 13.22 -8.45 -5.20
C GLN A 36 12.32 -9.69 -5.37
N GLY A 37 11.51 -9.78 -6.42
CA GLY A 37 10.62 -10.91 -6.66
C GLY A 37 9.37 -10.92 -5.78
N TYR A 38 8.97 -9.75 -5.26
CA TYR A 38 7.74 -9.63 -4.48
C TYR A 38 6.53 -9.98 -5.35
N PRO A 39 5.45 -10.53 -4.75
CA PRO A 39 4.23 -10.90 -5.47
C PRO A 39 3.69 -9.81 -6.41
N MET A 40 3.79 -10.05 -7.72
CA MET A 40 3.22 -9.17 -8.77
C MET A 40 1.69 -9.05 -8.73
N HIS A 41 1.00 -9.89 -7.94
CA HIS A 41 -0.45 -9.90 -7.82
C HIS A 41 -1.01 -8.78 -6.92
N VAL A 42 -0.18 -7.85 -6.48
CA VAL A 42 -0.58 -6.69 -5.68
C VAL A 42 -0.20 -5.40 -6.42
N ALA A 43 -1.01 -4.36 -6.25
CA ALA A 43 -0.73 -3.06 -6.85
C ALA A 43 -0.03 -2.16 -5.83
N TYR A 44 1.16 -1.66 -6.18
CA TYR A 44 1.86 -0.66 -5.36
C TYR A 44 1.49 0.75 -5.84
N VAL A 45 1.04 1.59 -4.92
CA VAL A 45 0.62 2.96 -5.21
C VAL A 45 1.37 3.94 -4.32
N VAL A 46 1.90 5.00 -4.93
CA VAL A 46 2.50 6.13 -4.21
C VAL A 46 1.42 7.18 -3.99
N ARG A 47 1.11 7.49 -2.74
CA ARG A 47 0.16 8.55 -2.38
C ARG A 47 0.89 9.63 -1.58
N PRO A 48 0.56 10.91 -1.73
CA PRO A 48 0.97 11.90 -0.76
C PRO A 48 0.37 11.48 0.59
N ALA A 49 1.17 11.49 1.64
CA ALA A 49 0.74 11.27 3.02
C ALA A 49 -0.08 12.49 3.49
N GLN A 50 -1.24 12.69 2.86
CA GLN A 50 -2.35 13.29 3.55
C GLN A 50 -2.80 12.26 4.58
N ARG A 51 -3.08 12.73 5.79
CA ARG A 51 -3.54 11.95 6.94
C ARG A 51 -4.86 11.24 6.57
N ILE A 52 -4.79 10.19 5.77
CA ILE A 52 -5.93 9.32 5.51
C ILE A 52 -5.89 8.30 6.62
N GLU A 53 -6.74 8.57 7.61
CA GLU A 53 -7.17 7.63 8.62
C GLU A 53 -7.35 6.27 7.93
N VAL A 54 -6.56 5.30 8.38
CA VAL A 54 -6.76 3.91 7.99
C VAL A 54 -8.14 3.56 8.52
N ILE A 55 -9.16 3.70 7.67
CA ILE A 55 -10.46 3.06 7.87
C ILE A 55 -10.14 1.58 7.79
N LYS A 56 -9.72 1.00 8.92
CA LYS A 56 -9.81 -0.42 9.18
C LYS A 56 -11.29 -0.74 9.05
N LYS A 57 -11.73 -1.07 7.84
CA LYS A 57 -13.06 -1.63 7.65
C LYS A 57 -13.05 -2.92 8.48
N PRO A 58 -13.85 -3.03 9.56
CA PRO A 58 -13.91 -4.28 10.30
C PRO A 58 -14.33 -5.34 9.28
N LEU A 59 -13.52 -6.41 9.17
CA LEU A 59 -13.88 -7.58 8.39
C LEU A 59 -15.28 -8.00 8.83
N SER A 60 -16.27 -7.75 7.99
CA SER A 60 -17.61 -8.29 8.16
C SER A 60 -17.48 -9.80 8.15
N HIS A 61 -17.71 -10.41 9.31
CA HIS A 61 -17.86 -11.84 9.49
C HIS A 61 -18.82 -12.36 8.41
N PHE A 62 -18.28 -13.06 7.41
CA PHE A 62 -19.08 -13.90 6.54
C PHE A 62 -19.46 -15.12 7.39
N GLN A 63 -20.59 -15.04 8.10
CA GLN A 63 -21.26 -16.23 8.63
C GLN A 63 -22.27 -16.67 7.59
N THR A 64 -21.98 -17.78 6.94
CA THR A 64 -22.94 -18.58 6.18
C THR A 64 -23.35 -19.72 7.11
N ALA A 65 -24.60 -19.72 7.56
CA ALA A 65 -25.32 -20.88 8.09
C ALA A 65 -26.83 -20.59 8.01
#